data_AF-A0A956XMK0-F1
#
_entry.id   AF-A0A956XMK0-F1
#
_cell.length_a   1.000
_cell.length_b   1.000
_cell.length_c   1.000
_cell.angle_alpha   90.00
_cell.angle_beta   90.00
_cell.angle_gamma   90.00
#
_symmetry.space_group_name_H-M   'P 1'
#
loop_
_entity.id
_entity.type
_entity.pdbx_description
1 polymer ?
#
loop_
_entity_poly.entity_id
_entity_poly.type
_entity_poly.pdbx_seq_one_letter_code
_entity_poly.pdbx_strand_id
1 'polypeptide(L)'
;LNPAMQVVGFTIGNDMSSRDIEGANPLYLPQAKVYDKSCAIGPRIWLNPTSEWPEVDISIRIERDGQVAFSDRTDTSQIKRKIVELASYLGRSHTLADGAILLTGTGVVPSAEFTLKAGDVVKITIDPIGTLTNTVCVV
;
A
#
# COMPACT_ATOMS: atom_id res chain seq x y z
N LEU A 1 -3.93 -11.90 6.14
CA LEU A 1 -3.75 -12.56 7.44
C LEU A 1 -4.98 -13.41 7.73
N ASN A 2 -4.82 -14.63 8.23
CA ASN A 2 -5.94 -15.41 8.78
C ASN A 2 -6.31 -14.89 10.19
N PRO A 3 -7.38 -15.40 10.83
CA PRO A 3 -7.78 -14.96 12.17
C PRO A 3 -6.73 -15.19 13.26
N ALA A 4 -5.78 -16.10 13.05
CA ALA A 4 -4.65 -16.36 13.95
C ALA A 4 -3.45 -15.42 13.69
N MET A 5 -3.63 -14.35 12.92
CA MET A 5 -2.59 -13.38 12.53
C MET A 5 -1.41 -14.00 11.76
N GLN A 6 -1.65 -15.12 11.08
CA GLN A 6 -0.66 -15.75 10.21
C GLN A 6 -0.82 -15.23 8.78
N VAL A 7 0.30 -15.07 8.08
CA VAL A 7 0.30 -14.69 6.66
C VAL A 7 -0.17 -15.88 5.84
N VAL A 8 -1.16 -15.65 4.99
CA VAL A 8 -1.68 -16.64 4.03
C VAL A 8 -1.30 -16.31 2.59
N GLY A 9 -0.89 -15.06 2.35
CA GLY A 9 -0.53 -14.56 1.04
C GLY A 9 -0.37 -13.05 1.02
N PHE A 10 0.00 -12.54 -0.16
CA PHE A 10 0.32 -11.15 -0.40
C PHE A 10 -0.51 -10.61 -1.57
N THR A 11 -0.81 -9.31 -1.56
CA THR A 11 -1.43 -8.59 -2.66
C THR A 11 -0.83 -7.19 -2.74
N ILE A 12 -1.11 -6.46 -3.81
CA ILE A 12 -0.70 -5.06 -3.94
C ILE A 12 -1.78 -4.21 -3.29
N GLY A 13 -1.37 -3.23 -2.50
CA GLY A 13 -2.27 -2.22 -1.93
C GLY A 13 -1.83 -0.83 -2.34
N ASN A 14 -2.80 0.02 -2.66
CA ASN A 14 -2.60 1.45 -2.87
C ASN A 14 -3.26 2.21 -1.72
N ASP A 15 -2.43 2.72 -0.80
CA ASP A 15 -2.81 3.50 0.39
C ASP A 15 -2.72 5.00 0.08
N MET A 16 -3.82 5.56 -0.44
CA MET A 16 -3.86 6.96 -0.86
C MET A 16 -3.83 7.88 0.35
N SER A 17 -3.02 8.94 0.27
CA SER A 17 -2.73 9.81 1.42
C SER A 17 -2.84 11.28 1.03
N SER A 18 -3.69 12.04 1.73
CA SER A 18 -3.71 13.49 1.65
C SER A 18 -2.62 14.06 2.55
N ARG A 19 -1.40 14.20 2.00
CA ARG A 19 -0.20 14.58 2.75
C ARG A 19 -0.23 16.01 3.30
N ASP A 20 -1.01 16.89 2.69
CA ASP A 20 -1.30 18.23 3.18
C ASP A 20 -2.11 18.19 4.48
N ILE A 21 -3.14 17.35 4.55
CA ILE A 21 -3.95 17.13 5.77
C ILE A 21 -3.10 16.46 6.86
N GLU A 22 -2.36 15.41 6.51
CA GLU A 22 -1.47 14.69 7.44
C GLU A 22 -0.37 15.62 8.00
N GLY A 23 0.25 16.43 7.13
CA GLY A 23 1.32 17.35 7.48
C GLY A 23 0.86 18.55 8.31
N ALA A 24 -0.42 18.92 8.25
CA ALA A 24 -0.98 20.01 9.04
C ALA A 24 -1.06 19.66 10.53
N ASN A 25 -1.48 18.42 10.85
CA ASN A 25 -1.53 17.93 12.23
C ASN A 25 -1.57 16.40 12.26
N PRO A 26 -0.71 15.73 13.05
CA PRO A 26 -0.76 14.26 13.19
C PRO A 26 -2.13 13.71 13.63
N LEU A 27 -2.95 14.51 14.33
CA LEU A 27 -4.30 14.13 14.72
C LEU A 27 -5.27 14.01 13.53
N TYR A 28 -4.93 14.56 12.37
CA TYR A 28 -5.75 14.48 11.14
C TYR A 28 -5.44 13.25 10.29
N LEU A 29 -4.52 12.39 10.72
CA LEU A 29 -4.17 11.17 9.99
C LEU A 29 -5.38 10.31 9.59
N PRO A 30 -6.43 10.13 10.43
CA PRO A 30 -7.62 9.41 9.99
C PRO A 30 -8.32 10.06 8.80
N GLN A 31 -8.44 11.39 8.77
CA GLN A 31 -9.06 12.12 7.65
C GLN A 31 -8.18 12.08 6.39
N ALA A 32 -6.86 12.07 6.56
CA ALA A 32 -5.91 11.96 5.45
C ALA A 32 -5.86 10.57 4.79
N LYS A 33 -6.48 9.55 5.42
CA LYS A 33 -6.36 8.13 5.05
C LYS A 33 -7.70 7.42 4.82
N VAL A 34 -8.76 7.88 5.47
CA VAL A 34 -10.08 7.25 5.45
C VAL A 34 -11.06 8.20 4.79
N TYR A 35 -11.23 8.02 3.48
CA TYR A 35 -12.19 8.75 2.65
C TYR A 35 -12.59 7.86 1.47
N ASP A 36 -13.61 8.27 0.73
CA ASP A 36 -14.11 7.49 -0.40
C ASP A 36 -12.99 7.21 -1.42
N LYS A 37 -12.83 5.93 -1.78
CA LYS A 37 -11.80 5.46 -2.73
C LYS A 37 -10.34 5.72 -2.29
N SER A 38 -10.06 5.87 -1.00
CA SER A 38 -8.70 6.04 -0.48
C SER A 38 -7.84 4.78 -0.48
N CYS A 39 -8.42 3.61 -0.75
CA CYS A 39 -7.72 2.33 -0.72
C CYS A 39 -8.13 1.43 -1.89
N ALA A 40 -7.13 0.85 -2.57
CA ALA A 40 -7.34 -0.19 -3.57
C ALA A 40 -6.43 -1.39 -3.30
N ILE A 41 -6.89 -2.59 -3.62
CA ILE A 41 -6.16 -3.85 -3.41
C ILE A 41 -6.30 -4.76 -4.65
N GLY A 42 -5.30 -5.58 -4.94
CA GLY A 42 -5.35 -6.57 -6.03
C GLY A 42 -4.08 -6.63 -6.86
N PRO A 43 -4.15 -7.03 -8.15
CA PRO A 43 -5.33 -7.60 -8.83
C PRO A 43 -5.65 -9.03 -8.37
N ARG A 44 -4.73 -9.68 -7.65
CA ARG A 44 -4.89 -11.03 -7.10
C ARG A 44 -4.17 -11.16 -5.77
N ILE A 45 -4.43 -12.26 -5.07
CA ILE A 45 -3.66 -12.66 -3.89
C ILE A 45 -2.70 -13.75 -4.33
N TRP A 46 -1.40 -13.52 -4.16
CA TRP A 46 -0.39 -14.56 -4.26
C TRP A 46 -0.38 -15.35 -2.94
N LEU A 47 -0.91 -16.57 -2.98
CA LEU A 47 -0.88 -17.48 -1.84
C LEU A 47 0.57 -17.92 -1.59
N ASN A 48 1.15 -17.40 -0.51
CA ASN A 48 2.51 -17.71 -0.07
C ASN A 48 2.55 -17.61 1.46
N PRO A 49 2.07 -18.63 2.18
CA PRO A 49 2.08 -18.64 3.64
C PRO A 49 3.52 -18.63 4.16
N THR A 50 3.88 -17.64 4.97
CA THR A 50 5.26 -17.43 5.46
C THR A 50 5.28 -16.57 6.73
N SER A 51 6.39 -16.56 7.44
CA SER A 51 6.68 -15.62 8.53
C SER A 51 7.74 -14.58 8.18
N GLU A 52 8.30 -14.66 6.96
CA GLU A 52 9.37 -13.79 6.47
C GLU A 52 8.92 -13.00 5.25
N TRP A 53 9.60 -11.89 4.97
CA TRP A 53 9.37 -11.14 3.73
C TRP A 53 9.87 -11.94 2.53
N PRO A 54 9.06 -12.10 1.46
CA PRO A 54 9.58 -12.58 0.20
C PRO A 54 10.51 -11.51 -0.40
N GLU A 55 11.58 -11.90 -1.09
CA GLU A 55 12.47 -10.98 -1.81
C GLU A 55 11.83 -10.62 -3.15
N VAL A 56 11.18 -9.45 -3.22
CA VAL A 56 10.45 -8.98 -4.41
C VAL A 56 10.59 -7.47 -4.60
N ASP A 57 10.79 -7.09 -5.86
CA ASP A 57 10.77 -5.69 -6.27
C ASP A 57 9.34 -5.13 -6.27
N ILE A 58 9.22 -3.88 -5.84
CA ILE A 58 8.00 -3.09 -5.87
C ILE A 58 8.27 -1.87 -6.73
N SER A 59 7.53 -1.70 -7.82
CA SER A 59 7.64 -0.52 -8.68
C SER A 59 6.33 0.25 -8.73
N ILE A 60 6.44 1.57 -8.83
CA ILE A 60 5.31 2.47 -9.04
C ILE A 60 5.59 3.38 -10.23
N ARG A 61 4.58 3.56 -11.06
CA ARG A 61 4.57 4.49 -12.17
C ARG A 61 3.28 5.29 -12.14
N ILE A 62 3.40 6.60 -12.30
CA ILE A 62 2.25 7.51 -12.42
C ILE A 62 2.32 8.13 -13.80
N GLU A 63 1.26 7.96 -14.57
CA GLU A 63 1.10 8.53 -15.90
C GLU A 63 0.11 9.71 -15.84
N ARG A 64 0.49 10.84 -16.43
CA ARG A 64 -0.34 12.05 -16.57
C ARG A 64 -0.37 12.43 -18.04
N ASP A 65 -1.57 12.52 -18.61
CA ASP A 65 -1.76 12.83 -20.03
C ASP A 65 -0.92 11.94 -20.98
N GLY A 66 -0.79 10.66 -20.63
CA GLY A 66 -0.02 9.67 -21.39
C GLY A 66 1.51 9.76 -21.22
N GLN A 67 2.01 10.68 -20.41
CA GLN A 67 3.45 10.82 -20.10
C GLN A 67 3.76 10.36 -18.67
N VAL A 68 5.00 9.95 -18.42
CA VAL A 68 5.44 9.55 -17.07
C VAL A 68 5.62 10.80 -16.22
N ALA A 69 4.75 10.98 -15.23
CA ALA A 69 4.85 12.06 -14.24
C ALA A 69 5.74 11.67 -13.06
N PHE A 70 5.78 10.39 -12.70
CA PHE A 70 6.62 9.84 -11.65
C PHE A 70 6.89 8.35 -11.91
N SER A 71 8.08 7.89 -11.56
CA SER A 71 8.44 6.47 -11.62
C SER A 71 9.57 6.19 -10.65
N ASP A 72 9.41 5.16 -9.83
CA ASP A 72 10.44 4.74 -8.88
C ASP A 72 10.19 3.29 -8.44
N ARG A 73 11.18 2.69 -7.77
CA ARG A 73 11.13 1.31 -7.27
C ARG A 73 11.82 1.14 -5.93
N THR A 74 11.41 0.12 -5.21
CA THR A 74 12.05 -0.36 -3.98
C THR A 74 12.01 -1.88 -3.96
N ASP A 75 12.57 -2.48 -2.91
CA ASP A 75 12.58 -3.93 -2.71
C ASP A 75 12.20 -4.24 -1.26
N THR A 76 11.53 -5.36 -1.03
CA THR A 76 11.08 -5.78 0.30
C THR A 76 12.22 -6.01 1.29
N SER A 77 13.46 -6.26 0.85
CA SER A 77 14.65 -6.31 1.71
C SER A 77 14.92 -4.99 2.46
N GLN A 78 14.38 -3.87 1.98
CA GLN A 78 14.49 -2.58 2.65
C GLN A 78 13.55 -2.46 3.86
N ILE A 79 12.54 -3.34 3.98
CA ILE A 79 11.60 -3.33 5.10
C ILE A 79 12.33 -3.76 6.37
N LYS A 80 12.42 -2.85 7.34
CA LYS A 80 13.12 -3.10 8.62
C LYS A 80 12.30 -3.87 9.64
N ARG A 81 10.98 -3.68 9.65
CA ARG A 81 10.07 -4.34 10.60
C ARG A 81 9.70 -5.71 10.08
N LYS A 82 9.67 -6.71 10.96
CA LYS A 82 9.30 -8.08 10.58
C LYS A 82 7.78 -8.17 10.35
N ILE A 83 7.34 -8.97 9.39
CA ILE A 83 5.91 -9.15 9.13
C ILE A 83 5.16 -9.71 10.35
N VAL A 84 5.78 -10.63 11.10
CA VAL A 84 5.23 -11.17 12.35
C VAL A 84 5.08 -10.11 13.44
N GLU A 85 6.00 -9.14 13.48
CA GLU A 85 5.91 -8.02 14.42
C GLU A 85 4.69 -7.16 14.08
N LEU A 86 4.55 -6.75 12.81
CA LEU A 86 3.42 -5.94 12.35
C LEU A 86 2.07 -6.64 12.61
N ALA A 87 1.98 -7.93 12.25
CA ALA A 87 0.78 -8.73 12.49
C ALA A 87 0.45 -8.86 13.98
N SER A 88 1.47 -9.02 14.85
CA SER A 88 1.28 -9.09 16.30
C SER A 88 0.72 -7.81 16.89
N TYR A 89 1.09 -6.64 16.35
CA TYR A 89 0.53 -5.36 16.80
C TYR A 89 -0.92 -5.19 16.34
N LEU A 90 -1.25 -5.60 15.10
CA LEU A 90 -2.61 -5.53 14.59
C LEU A 90 -3.58 -6.40 15.42
N GLY A 91 -3.19 -7.63 15.74
CA GLY A 91 -4.04 -8.54 16.52
C GLY A 91 -4.01 -8.31 18.04
N ARG A 92 -3.19 -7.36 18.54
CA ARG A 92 -3.06 -7.13 19.98
C ARG A 92 -4.35 -6.53 20.52
N SER A 93 -5.05 -7.31 21.33
CA SER A 93 -6.34 -6.92 21.93
C SER A 93 -7.46 -6.66 20.91
N HIS A 94 -7.28 -7.09 19.66
CA HIS A 94 -8.25 -6.92 18.57
C HIS A 94 -8.54 -8.28 17.92
N THR A 95 -9.79 -8.73 18.01
CA THR A 95 -10.25 -9.95 17.33
C THR A 95 -10.70 -9.62 15.90
N LEU A 96 -10.08 -10.28 14.93
CA LEU A 96 -10.40 -10.15 13.51
C LEU A 96 -10.90 -11.51 13.00
N ALA A 97 -12.19 -11.78 13.18
CA ALA A 97 -12.80 -13.10 12.99
C ALA A 97 -12.65 -13.66 11.57
N ASP A 98 -12.58 -12.78 10.57
CA ASP A 98 -12.40 -13.12 9.15
C ASP A 98 -10.94 -12.94 8.67
N GLY A 99 -10.04 -12.57 9.58
CA GLY A 99 -8.68 -12.14 9.26
C GLY A 99 -8.64 -10.68 8.81
N ALA A 100 -7.57 -10.31 8.12
CA ALA A 100 -7.36 -8.93 7.67
C ALA A 100 -6.36 -8.80 6.52
N ILE A 101 -6.49 -7.70 5.77
CA ILE A 101 -5.42 -7.17 4.92
C ILE A 101 -4.67 -6.12 5.74
N LEU A 102 -3.36 -6.28 5.82
CA LEU A 102 -2.46 -5.36 6.51
C LEU A 102 -1.58 -4.70 5.46
N LEU A 103 -1.75 -3.39 5.25
CA LEU A 103 -0.83 -2.60 4.41
C LEU A 103 0.40 -2.25 5.24
N THR A 104 1.59 -2.53 4.70
CA THR A 104 2.83 -2.66 5.49
C THR A 104 3.77 -1.47 5.32
N GLY A 105 3.25 -0.35 4.83
CA GLY A 105 4.01 0.86 4.51
C GLY A 105 4.53 0.87 3.08
N THR A 106 5.24 1.95 2.72
CA THR A 106 5.84 2.15 1.40
C THR A 106 7.31 2.56 1.55
N GLY A 107 8.15 2.06 0.65
CA GLY A 107 9.54 2.52 0.47
C GLY A 107 9.69 3.58 -0.62
N VAL A 108 8.62 3.85 -1.38
CA VAL A 108 8.61 4.84 -2.45
C VAL A 108 7.74 6.02 -2.06
N VAL A 109 8.35 7.21 -2.05
CA VAL A 109 7.69 8.46 -1.68
C VAL A 109 8.09 9.53 -2.70
N PRO A 110 7.14 10.03 -3.52
CA PRO A 110 7.39 11.18 -4.38
C PRO A 110 7.90 12.39 -3.58
N SER A 111 8.55 13.34 -4.26
CA SER A 111 8.97 14.59 -3.63
C SER A 111 7.77 15.36 -3.07
N ALA A 112 7.99 16.24 -2.09
CA ALA A 112 6.93 17.01 -1.45
C ALA A 112 6.13 17.91 -2.43
N GLU A 113 6.76 18.30 -3.54
CA GLU A 113 6.13 19.10 -4.61
C GLU A 113 5.22 18.27 -5.54
N PHE A 114 5.33 16.94 -5.48
CA PHE A 114 4.52 16.06 -6.32
C PHE A 114 3.15 15.81 -5.67
N THR A 115 2.09 16.11 -6.41
CA THR A 115 0.73 15.74 -6.06
C THR A 115 0.02 15.11 -7.25
N LEU A 116 -0.91 14.20 -6.94
CA LEU A 116 -1.77 13.57 -7.93
C LEU A 116 -2.81 14.56 -8.45
N LYS A 117 -3.22 14.37 -9.70
CA LYS A 117 -4.29 15.12 -10.35
C LYS A 117 -5.35 14.14 -10.85
N ALA A 118 -6.59 14.62 -10.95
CA ALA A 118 -7.65 13.84 -11.59
C ALA A 118 -7.21 13.42 -13.01
N GLY A 119 -7.47 12.16 -13.35
CA GLY A 119 -7.04 11.55 -14.61
C GLY A 119 -5.66 10.88 -14.57
N ASP A 120 -4.84 11.12 -13.54
CA ASP A 120 -3.58 10.38 -13.39
C ASP A 120 -3.85 8.88 -13.29
N VAL A 121 -2.99 8.08 -13.92
CA VAL A 121 -3.04 6.61 -13.85
C VAL A 121 -1.88 6.12 -12.99
N VAL A 122 -2.20 5.59 -11.82
CA VAL A 122 -1.26 4.98 -10.89
C VAL A 122 -1.17 3.49 -11.19
N LYS A 123 0.04 3.01 -11.49
CA LYS A 123 0.36 1.60 -11.71
C LYS A 123 1.37 1.17 -10.66
N ILE A 124 1.00 0.19 -9.84
CA ILE A 124 1.90 -0.44 -8.86
C ILE A 124 2.10 -1.89 -9.27
N THR A 125 3.34 -2.30 -9.46
CA THR A 125 3.69 -3.64 -9.94
C THR A 125 4.59 -4.34 -8.92
N ILE A 126 4.19 -5.56 -8.56
CA ILE A 126 4.98 -6.49 -7.74
C ILE A 126 4.90 -7.85 -8.42
N ASP A 127 6.02 -8.40 -8.88
CA ASP A 127 6.07 -9.79 -9.32
C ASP A 127 6.22 -10.69 -8.10
N PRO A 128 5.45 -11.79 -7.96
CA PRO A 128 4.60 -12.44 -8.96
C PRO A 128 3.10 -12.05 -8.87
N ILE A 129 2.71 -10.94 -8.25
CA ILE A 129 1.29 -10.56 -8.07
C ILE A 129 0.72 -9.92 -9.34
N GLY A 130 1.51 -9.14 -10.08
CA GLY A 130 1.09 -8.43 -11.30
C GLY A 130 1.04 -6.93 -11.09
N THR A 131 0.10 -6.24 -11.74
CA THR A 131 0.00 -4.78 -11.70
C THR A 131 -1.39 -4.34 -11.24
N LEU A 132 -1.45 -3.56 -10.16
CA LEU A 132 -2.62 -2.82 -9.73
C LEU A 132 -2.64 -1.47 -10.46
N THR A 133 -3.72 -1.21 -11.21
CA THR A 133 -3.91 0.06 -11.92
C THR A 133 -5.12 0.80 -11.38
N ASN A 134 -4.95 2.06 -11.00
CA ASN A 134 -6.03 2.93 -10.56
C ASN A 134 -5.99 4.26 -11.33
N THR A 135 -7.15 4.78 -11.69
CA THR A 135 -7.30 6.14 -12.26
C THR A 135 -7.77 7.09 -11.16
N VAL A 136 -7.04 8.18 -10.97
CA VAL A 136 -7.32 9.19 -9.93
C VAL A 136 -8.57 9.99 -10.29
N CYS A 137 -9.43 10.22 -9.31
CA CYS A 137 -10.59 11.11 -9.42
C CYS A 137 -10.72 11.96 -8.16
N VAL A 138 -11.41 13.09 -8.27
CA VAL A 138 -11.83 13.87 -7.09
C VAL A 138 -13.01 13.15 -6.44
N VAL A 139 -12.97 13.04 -5.12
CA VAL A 139 -14.01 12.42 -4.29
C VAL A 139 -14.63 13.44 -3.34
#